data_AF-A0AAU0RG38-F1
#
_entry.id   AF-A0AAU0RG38-F1
#
_cell.length_a   1.000
_cell.length_b   1.000
_cell.length_c   1.000
_cell.angle_alpha   90.00
_cell.angle_beta   90.00
_cell.angle_gamma   90.00
#
_symmetry.space_group_name_H-M   'P 1'
#
loop_
_entity.id
_entity.type
_entity.pdbx_description
1 polymer ?
#
loop_
_entity_poly.entity_id
_entity_poly.type
_entity_poly.pdbx_seq_one_letter_code
_entity_poly.pdbx_strand_id
1 'polypeptide(L)'
;MSTGENEQGLRGIIDFLRKGSVFLLALHFYVFCYAAFEKAGLSANIIERVLMNIGDTGIFNKPVYTKIFSLILLSISLFGNKGKKEEDLNPKNIVAYISIGLLFYFGGSLLFYWHADLTVVAVCYVFIVILGYLLVLSGGAKLSRLISLNFKKDIFNEANETFPQQEELINNEYSINLPGEYNLKGKVRKMWINIQNPFRALLILGTPGSRRREVVEIR
;
A
#
# COMPACT_ATOMS: atom_id res chain seq x y z
N MET A 1 5.23 -23.54 -4.16
CA MET A 1 3.76 -23.62 -4.02
C MET A 1 3.33 -23.21 -2.60
N SER A 2 3.70 -22.00 -2.15
CA SER A 2 3.49 -21.51 -0.76
C SER A 2 3.11 -20.01 -0.69
N THR A 3 3.08 -19.31 -1.83
CA THR A 3 2.88 -17.86 -1.87
C THR A 3 1.45 -17.42 -1.51
N GLY A 4 0.43 -18.24 -1.78
CA GLY A 4 -0.97 -17.91 -1.47
C GLY A 4 -1.35 -17.98 0.01
N GLU A 5 -0.88 -19.00 0.73
CA GLU A 5 -1.16 -19.17 2.16
C GLU A 5 -0.51 -18.07 3.00
N ASN A 6 0.74 -17.71 2.68
CA ASN A 6 1.43 -16.61 3.36
C ASN A 6 0.74 -15.25 3.12
N GLU A 7 0.18 -15.01 1.93
CA GLU A 7 -0.59 -13.79 1.66
C GLU A 7 -1.91 -13.74 2.45
N GLN A 8 -2.60 -14.87 2.61
CA GLN A 8 -3.83 -14.93 3.42
C GLN A 8 -3.54 -14.76 4.91
N GLY A 9 -2.46 -15.39 5.42
CA GLY A 9 -2.01 -15.21 6.80
C GLY A 9 -1.66 -13.76 7.11
N LEU A 10 -0.92 -13.09 6.21
CA LEU A 10 -0.58 -11.68 6.36
C LEU A 10 -1.83 -10.78 6.40
N ARG A 11 -2.82 -11.03 5.54
CA ARG A 11 -4.10 -10.29 5.56
C ARG A 11 -4.84 -10.49 6.88
N GLY A 12 -4.89 -11.71 7.39
CA GLY A 12 -5.49 -12.00 8.69
C GLY A 12 -4.84 -11.21 9.83
N ILE A 13 -3.51 -11.13 9.86
CA ILE A 13 -2.76 -10.34 10.84
C ILE A 13 -3.08 -8.85 10.71
N ILE A 14 -3.13 -8.33 9.49
CA ILE A 14 -3.46 -6.92 9.22
C ILE A 14 -4.88 -6.58 9.71
N ASP A 15 -5.86 -7.42 9.40
CA ASP A 15 -7.24 -7.20 9.83
C ASP A 15 -7.38 -7.32 11.35
N PHE A 16 -6.64 -8.23 11.98
CA PHE A 16 -6.55 -8.33 13.44
C PHE A 16 -5.99 -7.05 14.06
N LEU A 17 -4.88 -6.51 13.53
CA LEU A 17 -4.30 -5.25 14.01
C LEU A 17 -5.26 -4.06 13.85
N ARG A 18 -5.99 -3.99 12.73
CA ARG A 18 -7.00 -2.95 12.50
C ARG A 18 -8.14 -3.05 13.52
N LYS A 19 -8.67 -4.26 13.74
CA LYS A 19 -9.70 -4.49 14.77
C LYS A 19 -9.18 -4.16 16.16
N GLY A 20 -7.94 -4.51 16.47
CA GLY A 20 -7.27 -4.14 17.72
C GLY A 20 -7.14 -2.63 17.91
N SER A 21 -6.80 -1.89 16.86
CA SER A 21 -6.77 -0.42 16.86
C SER A 21 -8.13 0.20 17.21
N VAL A 22 -9.20 -0.28 16.57
CA VAL A 22 -10.58 0.18 16.83
C VAL A 22 -11.02 -0.20 18.24
N PHE A 23 -10.73 -1.43 18.67
CA PHE A 23 -11.05 -1.90 20.02
C PHE A 23 -10.36 -1.05 21.10
N LEU A 24 -9.07 -0.75 20.93
CA LEU A 24 -8.34 0.11 21.87
C LEU A 24 -8.90 1.53 21.88
N LEU A 25 -9.38 2.05 20.74
CA LEU A 25 -10.05 3.35 20.67
C LEU A 25 -11.42 3.32 21.37
N ALA A 26 -12.16 2.22 21.28
CA ALA A 26 -13.42 2.04 22.02
C ALA A 26 -13.18 2.01 23.54
N LEU A 27 -12.16 1.28 24.01
CA LEU A 27 -11.74 1.31 25.42
C LEU A 27 -11.31 2.71 25.85
N HIS A 28 -10.60 3.44 24.99
CA HIS A 28 -10.23 4.82 25.25
C HIS A 28 -11.47 5.70 25.52
N PHE A 29 -12.52 5.60 24.70
CA PHE A 29 -13.75 6.34 24.96
C PHE A 29 -14.41 5.93 26.27
N TYR A 30 -14.49 4.63 26.56
CA TYR A 30 -15.07 4.15 27.81
C TYR A 30 -14.34 4.69 29.04
N VAL A 31 -13.00 4.67 29.04
CA VAL A 31 -12.18 5.14 30.16
C VAL A 31 -12.25 6.66 30.33
N PHE A 32 -11.97 7.42 29.27
CA PHE A 32 -11.86 8.88 29.39
C PHE A 32 -13.20 9.62 29.39
N CYS A 33 -14.29 8.93 29.03
CA CYS A 33 -15.65 9.45 29.17
C CYS A 33 -16.47 8.63 30.18
N TYR A 34 -15.83 7.90 31.11
CA TYR A 34 -16.49 6.97 32.03
C TYR A 34 -17.67 7.60 32.78
N ALA A 35 -17.50 8.82 33.30
CA ALA A 35 -18.56 9.51 34.02
C ALA A 35 -19.83 9.76 33.16
N ALA A 36 -19.68 9.93 31.84
CA ALA A 36 -20.81 10.04 30.93
C ALA A 36 -21.48 8.68 30.67
N PHE A 37 -20.70 7.60 30.59
CA PHE A 37 -21.22 6.22 30.47
C PHE A 37 -21.94 5.78 31.75
N GLU A 38 -21.40 6.11 32.92
CA GLU A 38 -22.00 5.84 34.22
C GLU A 38 -23.34 6.59 34.37
N LYS A 39 -23.38 7.89 34.03
CA LYS A 39 -24.63 8.67 33.99
C LYS A 39 -25.68 8.09 33.04
N ALA A 40 -25.24 7.42 31.97
CA ALA A 40 -26.11 6.74 31.00
C ALA A 40 -26.53 5.32 31.43
N GLY A 41 -26.05 4.81 32.57
CA GLY A 41 -26.31 3.44 33.02
C GLY A 41 -25.60 2.37 32.21
N LEU A 42 -24.52 2.74 31.50
CA LEU A 42 -23.75 1.86 30.62
C LEU A 42 -22.44 1.35 31.27
N SER A 43 -22.38 1.30 32.60
CA SER A 43 -21.24 0.70 33.31
C SER A 43 -21.25 -0.81 33.14
N ALA A 44 -20.12 -1.37 32.70
CA ALA A 44 -19.99 -2.79 32.42
C ALA A 44 -18.83 -3.39 33.25
N ASN A 45 -19.19 -4.24 34.22
CA ASN A 45 -18.25 -4.95 35.12
C ASN A 45 -17.16 -5.72 34.35
N ILE A 46 -17.45 -6.19 33.13
CA ILE A 46 -16.50 -6.90 32.28
C ILE A 46 -15.39 -5.95 31.81
N ILE A 47 -15.75 -4.72 31.42
CA ILE A 47 -14.79 -3.74 30.91
C ILE A 47 -13.87 -3.29 32.04
N GLU A 48 -14.39 -3.11 33.26
CA GLU A 48 -13.59 -2.80 34.44
C GLU A 48 -12.56 -3.89 34.76
N ARG A 49 -12.93 -5.17 34.67
CA ARG A 49 -11.99 -6.28 34.86
C ARG A 49 -10.90 -6.32 33.79
N VAL A 50 -11.25 -6.07 32.54
CA VAL A 50 -10.27 -5.98 31.44
C VAL A 50 -9.33 -4.78 31.67
N LEU A 51 -9.87 -3.65 32.11
CA LEU A 51 -9.09 -2.45 32.40
C LEU A 51 -8.15 -2.63 33.57
N MET A 52 -8.54 -3.35 34.63
CA MET A 52 -7.64 -3.67 35.74
C MET A 52 -6.41 -4.46 35.27
N ASN A 53 -6.61 -5.45 34.39
CA ASN A 53 -5.50 -6.25 33.84
C ASN A 53 -4.59 -5.47 32.89
N ILE A 54 -5.10 -4.42 32.24
CA ILE A 54 -4.33 -3.59 31.29
C ILE A 54 -3.81 -2.31 31.97
N GLY A 55 -4.36 -1.92 33.12
CA GLY A 55 -4.03 -0.70 33.86
C GLY A 55 -2.54 -0.61 34.22
N ASP A 56 -1.95 -1.75 34.57
CA ASP A 56 -0.52 -1.87 34.91
C ASP A 56 0.42 -1.55 33.74
N THR A 57 -0.06 -1.56 32.50
CA THR A 57 0.72 -1.15 31.31
C THR A 57 0.91 0.36 31.20
N GLY A 58 0.12 1.16 31.94
CA GLY A 58 0.16 2.62 31.89
C GLY A 58 -0.39 3.26 30.60
N ILE A 59 -0.91 2.46 29.66
CA ILE A 59 -1.46 2.95 28.39
C ILE A 59 -2.66 3.90 28.61
N PHE A 60 -3.44 3.66 29.67
CA PHE A 60 -4.62 4.46 30.03
C PHE A 60 -4.31 5.63 31.00
N ASN A 61 -3.05 5.87 31.37
CA ASN A 61 -2.69 6.95 32.29
C ASN A 61 -2.95 8.34 31.70
N LYS A 62 -2.86 8.48 30.38
CA LYS A 62 -3.13 9.73 29.66
C LYS A 62 -3.91 9.45 28.38
N PRO A 63 -4.84 10.35 27.97
CA PRO A 63 -5.58 10.20 26.71
C PRO A 63 -4.66 10.05 25.49
N VAL A 64 -3.49 10.69 25.54
CA VAL A 64 -2.52 10.70 24.44
C VAL A 64 -1.89 9.32 24.23
N TYR A 65 -1.61 8.55 25.30
CA TYR A 65 -0.90 7.27 25.19
C TYR A 65 -1.75 6.21 24.48
N THR A 66 -2.96 5.96 24.97
CA THR A 66 -3.98 5.13 24.28
C THR A 66 -4.17 5.53 22.82
N LYS A 67 -4.26 6.84 22.54
CA LYS A 67 -4.41 7.37 21.18
C LYS A 67 -3.23 7.01 20.27
N ILE A 68 -1.99 7.16 20.77
CA ILE A 68 -0.77 6.79 20.05
C ILE A 68 -0.72 5.28 19.78
N PHE A 69 -0.98 4.45 20.79
CA PHE A 69 -1.00 2.99 20.63
C PHE A 69 -2.03 2.54 19.59
N SER A 70 -3.23 3.14 19.60
CA SER A 70 -4.25 2.86 18.59
C SER A 70 -3.79 3.25 17.18
N LEU A 71 -3.10 4.40 17.02
CA LEU A 71 -2.54 4.82 15.73
C LEU A 71 -1.36 3.96 15.28
N ILE A 72 -0.55 3.42 16.18
CA ILE A 72 0.53 2.47 15.83
C ILE A 72 -0.08 1.21 15.23
N LEU A 73 -1.06 0.61 15.90
CA LEU A 73 -1.77 -0.57 15.38
C LEU A 73 -2.44 -0.27 14.02
N LEU A 74 -3.06 0.90 13.89
CA LEU A 74 -3.64 1.36 12.62
C LEU A 74 -2.57 1.45 11.54
N SER A 75 -1.46 2.13 11.82
CA SER A 75 -0.37 2.36 10.87
C SER A 75 0.20 1.04 10.33
N ILE A 76 0.45 0.07 11.21
CA ILE A 76 0.93 -1.26 10.80
C ILE A 76 -0.14 -1.95 9.93
N SER A 77 -1.42 -1.84 10.30
CA SER A 77 -2.54 -2.42 9.52
C SER A 77 -2.75 -1.78 8.13
N LEU A 78 -2.13 -0.64 7.85
CA LEU A 78 -2.24 0.02 6.55
C LEU A 78 -1.25 -0.54 5.53
N PHE A 79 -0.09 -1.05 5.96
CA PHE A 79 1.04 -1.47 5.10
C PHE A 79 0.80 -2.70 4.21
N GLY A 80 -0.35 -3.37 4.29
CA GLY A 80 -0.70 -4.46 3.36
C GLY A 80 -2.00 -4.27 2.60
N ASN A 81 -2.52 -3.03 2.55
CA ASN A 81 -3.73 -2.75 1.77
C ASN A 81 -3.41 -2.67 0.26
N LYS A 82 -3.62 -3.79 -0.46
CA LYS A 82 -3.56 -3.84 -1.92
C LYS A 82 -4.88 -3.27 -2.51
N GLY A 83 -5.05 -1.95 -2.46
CA GLY A 83 -6.27 -1.29 -2.98
C GLY A 83 -6.47 -1.47 -4.50
N LYS A 84 -7.73 -1.53 -4.95
CA LYS A 84 -8.10 -1.61 -6.38
C LYS A 84 -7.66 -0.34 -7.13
N LYS A 85 -6.93 -0.51 -8.26
CA LYS A 85 -6.68 0.52 -9.30
C LYS A 85 -8.02 1.19 -9.64
N GLU A 86 -8.28 2.42 -9.20
CA GLU A 86 -8.44 3.61 -10.07
C GLU A 86 -8.90 4.80 -9.19
N GLU A 87 -8.01 5.41 -8.40
CA GLU A 87 -8.29 6.71 -7.78
C GLU A 87 -7.14 7.64 -8.15
N ASP A 88 -7.45 8.89 -8.50
CA ASP A 88 -6.44 9.94 -8.65
C ASP A 88 -5.77 10.18 -7.29
N LEU A 89 -4.57 9.60 -7.12
CA LEU A 89 -3.78 9.73 -5.91
C LEU A 89 -3.02 11.06 -5.96
N ASN A 90 -3.66 12.14 -5.53
CA ASN A 90 -2.99 13.42 -5.33
C ASN A 90 -2.26 13.43 -3.96
N PRO A 91 -0.91 13.45 -3.92
CA PRO A 91 -0.15 13.40 -2.66
C PRO A 91 -0.46 14.56 -1.72
N LYS A 92 -0.75 15.76 -2.26
CA LYS A 92 -1.08 16.94 -1.44
C LYS A 92 -2.39 16.72 -0.68
N ASN A 93 -3.41 16.17 -1.34
CA ASN A 93 -4.68 15.86 -0.72
C ASN A 93 -4.52 14.78 0.35
N ILE A 94 -3.71 13.74 0.09
CA ILE A 94 -3.44 12.66 1.05
C ILE A 94 -2.80 13.22 2.32
N VAL A 95 -1.78 14.06 2.19
CA VAL A 95 -1.13 14.72 3.33
C VAL A 95 -2.13 15.62 4.08
N ALA A 96 -2.96 16.39 3.37
CA ALA A 96 -3.98 17.23 4.00
C ALA A 96 -4.99 16.39 4.80
N TYR A 97 -5.49 15.28 4.25
CA TYR A 97 -6.40 14.37 4.96
C TYR A 97 -5.79 13.81 6.24
N ILE A 98 -4.53 13.34 6.18
CA ILE A 98 -3.83 12.82 7.36
C ILE A 98 -3.60 13.93 8.39
N SER A 99 -3.15 15.12 7.96
CA SER A 99 -2.89 16.25 8.86
C SER A 99 -4.16 16.74 9.56
N ILE A 100 -5.27 16.91 8.84
CA ILE A 100 -6.56 17.29 9.41
C ILE A 100 -7.07 16.17 10.34
N GLY A 101 -6.92 14.91 9.93
CA GLY A 101 -7.28 13.76 10.75
C GLY A 101 -6.53 13.73 12.08
N LEU A 102 -5.20 13.91 12.05
CA LEU A 102 -4.37 14.00 13.26
C LEU A 102 -4.75 15.20 14.13
N LEU A 103 -5.04 16.35 13.52
CA LEU A 103 -5.50 17.54 14.23
C LEU A 103 -6.80 17.27 15.00
N PHE A 104 -7.81 16.68 14.36
CA PHE A 104 -9.07 16.32 15.04
C PHE A 104 -8.88 15.22 16.08
N TYR A 105 -8.07 14.21 15.77
CA TYR A 105 -7.83 13.06 16.65
C TYR A 105 -7.14 13.48 17.96
N PHE A 106 -6.09 14.29 17.90
CA PHE A 106 -5.37 14.77 19.09
C PHE A 106 -5.99 16.04 19.67
N GLY A 107 -6.39 17.00 18.82
CA GLY A 107 -7.02 18.25 19.22
C GLY A 107 -8.38 18.08 19.86
N GLY A 108 -9.08 16.96 19.62
CA GLY A 108 -10.31 16.62 20.33
C GLY A 108 -10.17 16.65 21.85
N SER A 109 -8.99 16.36 22.39
CA SER A 109 -8.73 16.43 23.85
C SER A 109 -8.93 17.84 24.43
N LEU A 110 -8.91 18.89 23.60
CA LEU A 110 -9.19 20.26 24.04
C LEU A 110 -10.64 20.43 24.52
N LEU A 111 -11.57 19.58 24.08
CA LEU A 111 -12.97 19.63 24.50
C LEU A 111 -13.15 19.36 26.00
N PHE A 112 -12.21 18.67 26.65
CA PHE A 112 -12.26 18.47 28.11
C PHE A 112 -12.05 19.75 28.92
N TYR A 113 -11.50 20.82 28.32
CA TYR A 113 -11.38 22.13 28.96
C TYR A 113 -12.63 23.01 28.74
N TRP A 114 -13.58 22.56 27.92
CA TRP A 114 -14.83 23.27 27.70
C TRP A 114 -15.79 23.01 28.85
N HIS A 115 -16.18 24.09 29.53
CA HIS A 115 -17.22 24.09 30.56
C HIS A 115 -18.61 23.95 29.92
N ALA A 116 -19.02 22.72 29.64
CA ALA A 116 -20.35 22.33 29.16
C ALA A 116 -20.85 21.09 29.92
N ASP A 117 -22.09 20.65 29.68
CA ASP A 117 -22.59 19.40 30.28
C ASP A 117 -21.69 18.22 29.87
N LEU A 118 -21.40 17.37 30.85
CA LEU A 118 -20.53 16.20 30.70
C LEU A 118 -20.91 15.31 29.52
N THR A 119 -22.21 15.08 29.31
CA THR A 119 -22.72 14.24 28.21
C THR A 119 -22.47 14.92 26.86
N VAL A 120 -22.63 16.24 26.77
CA VAL A 120 -22.34 17.01 25.56
C VAL A 120 -20.85 16.95 25.23
N VAL A 121 -19.98 17.18 26.20
CA VAL A 121 -18.52 17.10 26.03
C VAL A 121 -18.11 15.70 25.54
N ALA A 122 -18.64 14.64 26.16
CA ALA A 122 -18.34 13.27 25.79
C ALA A 122 -18.79 12.94 24.35
N VAL A 123 -20.02 13.32 23.96
CA VAL A 123 -20.53 13.07 22.61
C VAL A 123 -19.72 13.81 21.56
N CYS A 124 -19.43 15.10 21.77
CA CYS A 124 -18.60 15.89 20.86
C CYS A 124 -17.18 15.32 20.78
N TYR A 125 -16.61 14.89 21.90
CA TYR A 125 -15.29 14.28 21.98
C TYR A 125 -15.21 12.97 21.18
N VAL A 126 -16.15 12.05 21.39
CA VAL A 126 -16.20 10.79 20.66
C VAL A 126 -16.35 11.07 19.16
N PHE A 127 -17.24 11.99 18.79
CA PHE A 127 -17.48 12.33 17.39
C PHE A 127 -16.23 12.90 16.70
N ILE A 128 -15.56 13.90 17.29
CA ILE A 128 -14.38 14.53 16.67
C ILE A 128 -13.20 13.56 16.58
N VAL A 129 -13.03 12.69 17.58
CA VAL A 129 -11.95 11.68 17.58
C VAL A 129 -12.23 10.58 16.57
N ILE A 130 -13.47 10.10 16.43
CA ILE A 130 -13.86 9.14 15.39
C ILE A 130 -13.63 9.75 14.00
N LEU A 131 -14.06 11.00 13.79
CA LEU A 131 -13.85 11.69 12.52
C LEU A 131 -12.35 11.80 12.20
N GLY A 132 -11.54 12.22 13.17
CA GLY A 132 -10.09 12.26 13.03
C GLY A 132 -9.47 10.90 12.68
N TYR A 133 -9.88 9.84 13.38
CA TYR A 133 -9.43 8.47 13.13
C TYR A 133 -9.78 8.00 11.72
N LEU A 134 -11.00 8.24 11.25
CA LEU A 134 -11.45 7.85 9.91
C LEU A 134 -10.69 8.59 8.80
N LEU A 135 -10.37 9.88 9.02
CA LEU A 135 -9.55 10.65 8.09
C LEU A 135 -8.11 10.11 8.02
N VAL A 136 -7.51 9.74 9.15
CA VAL A 136 -6.18 9.11 9.19
C VAL A 136 -6.21 7.72 8.54
N LEU A 137 -7.24 6.91 8.79
CA LEU A 137 -7.42 5.60 8.13
C LEU A 137 -7.54 5.76 6.61
N SER A 138 -8.39 6.68 6.14
CA SER A 138 -8.63 6.92 4.71
C SER A 138 -7.39 7.48 4.02
N GLY A 139 -6.77 8.51 4.60
CA GLY A 139 -5.55 9.12 4.09
C GLY A 139 -4.37 8.14 4.12
N GLY A 140 -4.21 7.42 5.22
CA GLY A 140 -3.16 6.41 5.40
C GLY A 140 -3.29 5.22 4.45
N ALA A 141 -4.50 4.78 4.13
CA ALA A 141 -4.74 3.76 3.11
C ALA A 141 -4.32 4.26 1.71
N LYS A 142 -4.66 5.51 1.36
CA LYS A 142 -4.22 6.14 0.11
C LYS A 142 -2.70 6.33 0.07
N LEU A 143 -2.08 6.72 1.19
CA LEU A 143 -0.63 6.86 1.32
C LEU A 143 0.10 5.51 1.13
N SER A 144 -0.33 4.47 1.83
CA SER A 144 0.26 3.12 1.71
C SER A 144 0.20 2.62 0.26
N ARG A 145 -0.92 2.89 -0.42
CA ARG A 145 -1.07 2.57 -1.84
C ARG A 145 -0.15 3.41 -2.74
N LEU A 146 -0.04 4.72 -2.51
CA LEU A 146 0.87 5.60 -3.25
C LEU A 146 2.32 5.12 -3.14
N ILE A 147 2.75 4.78 -1.92
CA ILE A 147 4.07 4.20 -1.64
C ILE A 147 4.23 2.90 -2.43
N SER A 148 3.27 1.99 -2.32
CA SER A 148 3.31 0.70 -3.04
C SER A 148 3.37 0.84 -4.56
N LEU A 149 2.73 1.87 -5.14
CA LEU A 149 2.77 2.14 -6.59
C LEU A 149 4.11 2.73 -7.01
N ASN A 150 4.68 3.65 -6.23
CA ASN A 150 6.01 4.20 -6.49
C ASN A 150 7.08 3.10 -6.41
N PHE A 151 6.98 2.18 -5.44
CA PHE A 151 7.86 1.01 -5.36
C PHE A 151 7.64 0.03 -6.52
N LYS A 152 6.39 -0.16 -6.98
CA LYS A 152 6.09 -1.08 -8.11
C LYS A 152 6.56 -0.59 -9.47
N LYS A 153 6.78 0.72 -9.66
CA LYS A 153 7.39 1.24 -10.88
C LYS A 153 8.84 0.76 -11.07
N ASP A 154 9.46 0.14 -10.06
CA ASP A 154 10.85 -0.34 -10.10
C ASP A 154 10.97 -1.84 -9.72
N ILE A 155 10.01 -2.63 -10.22
CA ILE A 155 9.82 -4.10 -10.11
C ILE A 155 10.42 -4.93 -11.25
N PHE A 156 10.02 -4.52 -12.45
CA PHE A 156 10.38 -5.09 -13.75
C PHE A 156 11.41 -4.18 -14.42
N ASN A 157 12.48 -3.93 -13.68
CA ASN A 157 13.86 -4.01 -14.10
C ASN A 157 14.21 -3.86 -15.60
N GLU A 158 14.01 -2.69 -16.21
CA GLU A 158 14.69 -2.37 -17.48
C GLU A 158 16.22 -2.59 -17.37
N ALA A 159 16.82 -2.48 -16.17
CA ALA A 159 18.25 -2.72 -15.96
C ALA A 159 18.66 -4.21 -15.92
N ASN A 160 17.81 -5.13 -15.44
CA ASN A 160 18.10 -6.58 -15.39
C ASN A 160 17.32 -7.41 -16.43
N GLU A 161 16.35 -6.83 -17.14
CA GLU A 161 15.69 -7.45 -18.31
C GLU A 161 16.43 -7.14 -19.62
N THR A 162 17.50 -6.34 -19.58
CA THR A 162 18.41 -6.19 -20.72
C THR A 162 19.44 -7.32 -20.76
N PHE A 163 19.43 -8.08 -21.86
CA PHE A 163 20.38 -9.16 -22.14
C PHE A 163 21.49 -8.67 -23.09
N PRO A 164 22.73 -9.18 -22.96
CA PRO A 164 23.77 -8.90 -23.95
C PRO A 164 23.34 -9.39 -25.32
N GLN A 165 23.43 -8.53 -26.32
CA GLN A 165 23.23 -8.85 -27.73
C GLN A 165 24.58 -9.02 -28.42
N GLN A 166 24.58 -9.56 -29.63
CA GLN A 166 25.81 -9.72 -30.41
C GLN A 166 26.30 -8.35 -30.91
N GLU A 167 27.44 -7.87 -30.38
CA GLU A 167 28.03 -6.57 -30.75
C GLU A 167 29.00 -6.67 -31.94
N GLU A 168 29.45 -7.89 -32.29
CA GLU A 168 30.39 -8.14 -33.38
C GLU A 168 29.69 -8.46 -34.70
N LEU A 169 30.18 -7.87 -35.79
CA LEU A 169 29.77 -8.18 -37.16
C LEU A 169 30.49 -9.47 -37.62
N ILE A 170 29.72 -10.51 -37.92
CA ILE A 170 30.25 -11.77 -38.47
C ILE A 170 29.94 -11.79 -39.96
N ASN A 171 30.99 -11.77 -40.80
CA ASN A 171 30.83 -11.73 -42.26
C ASN A 171 31.29 -13.04 -42.90
N ASN A 172 30.51 -13.56 -43.83
CA ASN A 172 30.83 -14.68 -44.71
C ASN A 172 30.23 -14.43 -46.11
N GLU A 173 30.45 -15.34 -47.07
CA GLU A 173 29.98 -15.18 -48.47
C GLU A 173 28.45 -15.02 -48.59
N TYR A 174 27.69 -15.54 -47.62
CA TYR A 174 26.23 -15.62 -47.66
C TYR A 174 25.55 -14.87 -46.49
N SER A 175 26.31 -14.14 -45.67
CA SER A 175 25.81 -13.54 -44.43
C SER A 175 25.03 -12.27 -44.71
N ILE A 176 23.88 -12.12 -44.06
CA ILE A 176 23.10 -10.89 -44.05
C ILE A 176 23.15 -10.33 -42.64
N ASN A 177 23.65 -9.10 -42.51
CA ASN A 177 23.88 -8.47 -41.22
C ASN A 177 22.99 -7.23 -41.09
N LEU A 178 22.12 -7.22 -40.08
CA LEU A 178 21.23 -6.09 -39.80
C LEU A 178 21.78 -5.28 -38.62
N PRO A 179 22.12 -3.98 -38.82
CA PRO A 179 22.55 -3.12 -37.74
C PRO A 179 21.36 -2.76 -36.83
N GLY A 180 21.62 -2.69 -35.53
CA GLY A 180 20.65 -2.24 -34.54
C GLY A 180 21.33 -1.58 -33.35
N GLU A 181 20.51 -1.05 -32.45
CA GLU A 181 20.95 -0.54 -31.15
C GLU A 181 20.15 -1.23 -30.05
N TYR A 182 20.80 -1.48 -28.92
CA TYR A 182 20.15 -2.03 -27.74
C TYR A 182 20.66 -1.34 -26.49
N ASN A 183 19.84 -1.34 -25.44
CA ASN A 183 20.23 -0.84 -24.14
C ASN A 183 20.73 -2.01 -23.28
N LEU A 184 21.90 -1.85 -22.65
CA LEU A 184 22.38 -2.77 -21.62
C LEU A 184 22.73 -1.96 -20.37
N LYS A 185 21.97 -2.17 -19.29
CA LYS A 185 22.18 -1.49 -18.00
C LYS A 185 22.27 0.03 -18.13
N GLY A 186 21.39 0.63 -18.94
CA GLY A 186 21.32 2.09 -19.14
C GLY A 186 22.31 2.65 -20.16
N LYS A 187 23.09 1.81 -20.85
CA LYS A 187 23.99 2.24 -21.93
C LYS A 187 23.48 1.76 -23.27
N VAL A 188 23.26 2.70 -24.19
CA VAL A 188 22.96 2.39 -25.60
C VAL A 188 24.23 1.85 -26.26
N ARG A 189 24.13 0.69 -26.89
CA ARG A 189 25.21 0.00 -27.58
C ARG A 189 24.75 -0.42 -28.97
N LYS A 190 25.68 -0.54 -29.90
CA LYS A 190 25.41 -1.09 -31.24
C LYS A 190 25.38 -2.61 -31.17
N MET A 191 24.49 -3.21 -31.95
CA MET A 191 24.39 -4.66 -32.13
C MET A 191 24.26 -5.03 -33.60
N TRP A 192 24.52 -6.30 -33.89
CA TRP A 192 24.34 -6.91 -35.20
C TRP A 192 23.51 -8.17 -35.08
N ILE A 193 22.43 -8.25 -35.87
CA ILE A 193 21.73 -9.51 -36.11
C ILE A 193 22.42 -10.16 -37.30
N ASN A 194 23.30 -11.13 -37.02
CA ASN A 194 24.07 -11.83 -38.05
C ASN A 194 23.33 -13.09 -38.51
N ILE A 195 22.78 -13.08 -39.72
CA ILE A 195 22.15 -14.24 -40.36
C ILE A 195 23.20 -14.91 -41.26
N GLN A 196 23.89 -15.94 -40.73
CA GLN A 196 25.07 -16.52 -41.40
C GLN A 196 24.75 -17.39 -42.62
N ASN A 197 23.58 -18.03 -42.64
CA ASN A 197 23.14 -18.86 -43.77
C ASN A 197 21.61 -18.75 -43.90
N PRO A 198 21.11 -17.78 -44.68
CA PRO A 198 19.66 -17.56 -44.84
C PRO A 198 18.96 -18.70 -45.60
N PHE A 199 19.71 -19.61 -46.23
CA PHE A 199 19.16 -20.69 -47.06
C PHE A 199 18.70 -21.90 -46.25
N ARG A 200 19.15 -22.05 -45.00
CA ARG A 200 18.94 -23.28 -44.21
C ARG A 200 17.57 -23.45 -43.53
N ALA A 201 16.69 -22.44 -43.60
CA ALA A 201 15.24 -22.49 -43.34
C ALA A 201 14.74 -21.05 -43.10
N LEU A 202 14.18 -20.40 -44.12
CA LEU A 202 13.60 -19.07 -43.99
C LEU A 202 12.06 -19.17 -43.93
N LEU A 203 11.49 -18.81 -42.77
CA LEU A 203 10.04 -18.67 -42.65
C LEU A 203 9.63 -17.27 -43.09
N ILE A 204 8.88 -17.17 -44.19
CA ILE A 204 8.34 -15.91 -44.68
C ILE A 204 6.91 -15.75 -44.19
N LEU A 205 6.70 -14.87 -43.20
CA LEU A 205 5.38 -14.51 -42.70
C LEU A 205 4.84 -13.29 -43.45
N GLY A 206 3.56 -13.34 -43.86
CA GLY A 206 2.90 -12.27 -44.59
C GLY A 206 1.40 -12.19 -44.28
N THR A 207 0.81 -11.01 -44.47
CA THR A 207 -0.64 -10.81 -44.29
C THR A 207 -1.43 -11.46 -45.44
N PRO A 208 -2.70 -11.86 -45.21
CA PRO A 208 -3.54 -12.47 -46.24
C PRO A 208 -3.64 -11.55 -47.48
N GLY A 209 -3.28 -12.07 -48.65
CA GLY A 209 -3.29 -11.31 -49.92
C GLY A 209 -1.90 -10.87 -50.43
N SER A 210 -0.84 -11.01 -49.64
CA SER A 210 0.55 -10.62 -50.01
C SER A 210 1.25 -11.49 -51.06
N ARG A 211 0.54 -12.47 -51.66
CA ARG A 211 1.05 -13.49 -52.62
C ARG A 211 2.30 -14.27 -52.15
N ARG A 212 2.67 -14.24 -50.87
CA ARG A 212 3.74 -15.07 -50.32
C ARG A 212 3.14 -16.37 -49.78
N ARG A 213 3.25 -17.47 -50.54
CA ARG A 213 2.80 -18.81 -50.16
C ARG A 213 3.88 -19.83 -50.46
N GLU A 214 5.03 -19.76 -49.82
CA GLU A 214 6.02 -20.83 -49.95
C GLU A 214 7.04 -20.77 -48.80
N VAL A 215 7.26 -21.91 -48.15
CA VAL A 215 8.50 -22.18 -47.43
C VAL A 215 9.54 -22.37 -48.52
N VAL A 216 10.43 -21.40 -48.70
CA VAL A 216 11.48 -21.49 -49.71
C VAL A 216 12.61 -22.33 -49.13
N GLU A 217 12.63 -23.62 -49.48
CA GLU A 217 13.77 -24.50 -49.23
C GLU A 217 14.81 -24.20 -50.31
N ILE A 218 15.76 -23.32 -50.01
CA ILE A 218 16.89 -23.03 -50.91
C ILE A 218 17.96 -24.06 -50.58
N ARG A 219 18.10 -25.08 -51.45
CA ARG A 219 19.20 -26.05 -51.39
C ARG A 219 20.50 -25.46 -51.89
#